data_AF-A0A4V2W9X0-F1
#
_entry.id   AF-A0A4V2W9X0-F1
#
_cell.length_a   1.000
_cell.length_b   1.000
_cell.length_c   1.000
_cell.angle_alpha   90.00
_cell.angle_beta   90.00
_cell.angle_gamma   90.00
#
_symmetry.space_group_name_H-M   'P 1'
#
loop_
_entity.id
_entity.type
_entity.pdbx_description
1 polymer ?
#
loop_
_entity_poly.entity_id
_entity_poly.type
_entity_poly.pdbx_seq_one_letter_code
_entity_poly.pdbx_strand_id
1 'polypeptide(L)' 'MSENKREFDRWVAAISRGGLGHVYVRLYQDAPTWVRDMAVNRYGKGTVFLPAQRLRASAPVAA' A
#
# COMPACT_ATOMS: atom_id res chain seq x y z
N MET A 1 -18.38 8.02 0.83
CA MET A 1 -17.04 7.42 1.11
C MET A 1 -16.45 8.15 2.30
N SER A 2 -16.12 7.45 3.38
CA SER A 2 -15.56 8.06 4.60
C SER A 2 -14.17 8.64 4.35
N GLU A 3 -13.83 9.71 5.07
CA GLU A 3 -12.56 10.44 4.93
C GLU A 3 -11.33 9.53 5.10
N ASN A 4 -11.37 8.63 6.09
CA ASN A 4 -10.34 7.62 6.33
C ASN A 4 -10.10 6.68 5.14
N LYS A 5 -11.13 6.38 4.33
CA LYS A 5 -10.95 5.54 3.13
C LYS A 5 -10.13 6.31 2.09
N ARG A 6 -10.45 7.59 1.89
CA ARG A 6 -9.71 8.45 0.95
C ARG A 6 -8.25 8.61 1.40
N GLU A 7 -8.02 8.75 2.71
CA GLU A 7 -6.67 8.84 3.24
C GLU A 7 -5.90 7.51 3.10
N PHE A 8 -6.54 6.38 3.41
CA PHE A 8 -5.97 5.06 3.17
C PHE A 8 -5.57 4.85 1.70
N ASP A 9 -6.45 5.18 0.76
CA ASP A 9 -6.22 5.02 -0.69
C ASP A 9 -4.99 5.82 -1.17
N ARG A 10 -4.59 6.92 -0.49
CA ARG A 10 -3.37 7.67 -0.86
C ARG A 10 -2.07 6.92 -0.59
N TRP A 11 -2.09 6.02 0.40
CA TRP A 11 -0.92 5.24 0.81
C TRP A 11 -0.81 3.91 0.08
N VAL A 12 -1.86 3.51 -0.63
CA VAL A 12 -1.90 2.30 -1.43
C VAL A 12 -1.25 2.57 -2.78
N ALA A 13 -0.13 1.91 -3.04
CA ALA A 13 0.54 1.95 -4.34
C ALA A 13 -0.16 1.07 -5.37
N ALA A 14 -0.67 -0.10 -4.95
CA ALA A 14 -1.41 -1.01 -5.81
C ALA A 14 -2.24 -2.01 -5.00
N ILE A 15 -3.33 -2.48 -5.60
CA ILE A 15 -4.11 -3.64 -5.12
C ILE A 15 -4.16 -4.66 -6.26
N SER A 16 -3.85 -5.91 -5.96
CA SER A 16 -3.88 -7.00 -6.93
C SER A 16 -4.69 -8.17 -6.39
N ARG A 17 -5.60 -8.70 -7.19
CA ARG A 17 -6.27 -9.97 -6.90
C ARG A 17 -5.41 -11.10 -7.45
N GLY A 18 -4.93 -11.96 -6.58
CA GLY A 18 -4.29 -13.21 -6.96
C GLY A 18 -5.32 -14.30 -7.27
N GLY A 19 -4.81 -15.46 -7.66
CA GLY A 19 -5.63 -16.68 -7.75
C GLY A 19 -6.18 -17.09 -6.37
N LEU A 20 -7.23 -17.92 -6.38
CA LEU A 20 -7.83 -18.51 -5.17
C LEU A 20 -8.43 -17.49 -4.16
N GLY A 21 -8.79 -16.30 -4.63
CA GLY A 21 -9.47 -15.29 -3.80
C GLY A 21 -8.55 -14.45 -2.91
N HIS A 22 -7.22 -14.60 -3.04
CA HIS A 22 -6.28 -13.76 -2.31
C HIS A 22 -6.24 -12.33 -2.86
N VAL A 23 -6.17 -11.35 -1.95
CA VAL A 23 -6.00 -9.94 -2.30
C VAL A 23 -4.70 -9.43 -1.69
N TYR A 24 -3.85 -8.88 -2.53
CA TYR A 24 -2.58 -8.28 -2.15
C TYR A 24 -2.69 -6.76 -2.21
N VAL A 25 -2.19 -6.09 -1.18
CA VAL A 25 -2.08 -4.63 -1.13
C VAL A 25 -0.61 -4.26 -0.99
N ARG A 26 -0.16 -3.30 -1.80
CA ARG A 26 1.16 -2.69 -1.67
C ARG A 26 1.01 -1.33 -1.03
N LEU A 27 1.62 -1.13 0.14
CA LEU A 27 1.52 0.08 0.94
C LEU A 27 2.91 0.67 1.16
N TYR A 28 3.08 1.99 1.08
CA TYR A 28 4.37 2.59 1.43
C TYR A 28 4.65 2.49 2.93
N GLN A 29 5.88 2.17 3.33
CA GLN A 29 6.25 1.95 4.74
C GLN A 29 6.13 3.20 5.62
N ASP A 30 6.20 4.39 5.02
CA ASP A 30 6.05 5.68 5.68
C ASP A 30 4.58 6.08 5.89
N ALA A 31 3.65 5.20 5.54
CA ALA A 31 2.25 5.37 5.91
C ALA A 31 2.06 5.45 7.43
N PRO A 32 1.10 6.25 7.92
CA PRO A 32 0.74 6.31 9.33
C PRO A 32 0.46 4.92 9.90
N THR A 33 0.77 4.69 11.18
CA THR A 33 0.57 3.40 11.86
C THR A 33 -0.85 2.86 11.68
N TRP A 34 -1.87 3.70 11.85
CA TRP A 34 -3.25 3.28 11.68
C TRP A 34 -3.58 2.78 10.26
N VAL A 35 -2.93 3.33 9.22
CA VAL A 35 -3.09 2.86 7.83
C VAL A 35 -2.49 1.47 7.66
N ARG A 36 -1.31 1.25 8.24
CA ARG A 36 -0.62 -0.04 8.23
C ARG A 36 -1.44 -1.10 8.98
N ASP A 37 -1.96 -0.75 10.15
CA ASP A 37 -2.82 -1.62 10.95
C ASP A 37 -4.11 -1.96 10.21
N MET A 38 -4.74 -0.99 9.55
CA MET A 38 -5.90 -1.25 8.69
C MET A 38 -5.57 -2.20 7.53
N ALA A 39 -4.42 -2.03 6.89
CA ALA A 39 -3.99 -2.91 5.81
C ALA A 39 -3.76 -4.34 6.31
N VAL A 40 -3.02 -4.50 7.42
CA VAL A 40 -2.77 -5.80 8.04
C VAL A 40 -4.08 -6.45 8.50
N ASN A 41 -4.99 -5.71 9.14
CA ASN A 41 -6.27 -6.25 9.59
C ASN A 41 -7.17 -6.69 8.42
N ARG A 42 -7.13 -5.99 7.29
CA ARG A 42 -7.99 -6.31 6.12
C ARG A 42 -7.39 -7.36 5.20
N TYR A 43 -6.09 -7.32 4.94
CA TYR A 43 -5.42 -8.14 3.92
C TYR A 43 -4.46 -9.17 4.51
N GLY A 44 -4.08 -9.04 5.80
CA GLY A 44 -3.21 -9.98 6.50
C GLY A 44 -1.90 -10.20 5.75
N LYS A 45 -1.63 -11.47 5.41
CA LYS A 45 -0.46 -11.91 4.62
C LYS A 45 -0.41 -11.35 3.20
N GLY A 46 -1.51 -10.76 2.70
CA GLY A 46 -1.56 -10.03 1.45
C GLY A 46 -0.95 -8.63 1.51
N THR A 47 -0.58 -8.14 2.70
CA THR A 47 0.00 -6.81 2.88
C THR A 47 1.50 -6.82 2.58
N VAL A 48 1.93 -6.00 1.62
CA VAL A 48 3.31 -5.81 1.22
C VAL A 48 3.71 -4.37 1.49
N PHE A 49 4.76 -4.17 2.30
CA PHE A 49 5.29 -2.83 2.57
C PHE A 49 6.40 -2.48 1.59
N LEU A 50 6.20 -1.40 0.84
CA LEU A 50 7.17 -0.84 -0.08
C LEU A 50 8.14 0.11 0.65
N PRO A 51 9.31 0.40 0.05
CA PRO A 51 10.15 1.55 0.42
C PRO A 51 9.33 2.83 0.60
N ALA A 52 9.80 3.75 1.46
CA ALA A 52 9.08 4.99 1.72
C ALA A 52 8.83 5.77 0.43
N GLN A 53 7.68 6.41 0.29
CA GLN A 53 7.32 7.12 -0.95
C GLN A 53 8.35 8.21 -1.29
N ARG A 54 8.96 8.84 -0.28
CA ARG A 54 10.04 9.83 -0.43
C ARG A 54 11.32 9.32 -1.09
N LEU A 55 11.61 8.02 -1.02
CA LEU A 55 12.76 7.42 -1.72
C LEU A 55 12.54 7.33 -3.23
N ARG A 56 11.35 7.69 -3.73
CA ARG A 56 11.07 7.88 -5.16
C ARG A 56 11.61 9.22 -5.69
N ALA A 57 12.66 9.76 -5.09
CA ALA A 57 13.46 10.79 -5.74
C ALA A 57 14.27 10.10 -6.86
N SER A 58 13.78 10.27 -8.10
CA SER A 58 14.49 9.98 -9.36
C SER A 58 15.28 8.68 -9.40
N ALA A 59 14.63 7.56 -9.70
CA ALA A 59 15.30 6.61 -10.58
C ALA A 59 15.17 7.19 -11.99
N PRO A 60 16.23 7.75 -12.60
CA PRO A 60 16.17 8.06 -14.02
C PRO A 60 15.93 6.74 -14.73
N VAL A 61 14.84 6.66 -15.48
CA VAL A 61 14.69 5.62 -16.49
C VAL A 61 15.85 5.82 -17.45
N ALA A 62 16.83 4.91 -17.43
CA ALA A 62 17.86 4.88 -18.45
C ALA A 62 17.16 4.52 -19.77
N ALA A 63 17.25 5.43 -20.73
CA ALA A 63 16.76 5.28 -22.09
C ALA A 63 17.57 4.25 -22.88
#